data_AF-A0A3B9F7M0-F1
#
_entry.id   AF-A0A3B9F7M0-F1
#
_cell.length_a   1.000
_cell.length_b   1.000
_cell.length_c   1.000
_cell.angle_alpha   90.00
_cell.angle_beta   90.00
_cell.angle_gamma   90.00
#
_symmetry.space_group_name_H-M   'P 1'
#
loop_
_entity.id
_entity.type
_entity.pdbx_description
1 polymer ?
#
loop_
_entity_poly.entity_id
_entity_poly.type
_entity_poly.pdbx_seq_one_letter_code
_entity_poly.pdbx_strand_id
1 'polypeptide(L)'
;MKGIKLHFPQNKFASSGRILFITALIIGLFIIIVKPVVAGINDDRYDGNIFVVYAGNGSLIPPAQTLEETLARHKPAILTFYVDNSSNCKQYAIVVSQLQEFYGRAAEIIPINVDAIPQKESFKLTEAGYYYSGGVPQVVVFDQAGKVVFNKNGQVPYEDIDDKLRVVFNLLPREESVTLKRRSFNEFSSELTP
;
A
#
# COMPACT_ATOMS: atom_id res chain seq x y z
N MET A 1 -56.66 -67.05 -11.65
CA MET A 1 -56.44 -65.58 -11.74
C MET A 1 -55.54 -65.17 -10.57
N LYS A 2 -54.25 -64.89 -10.82
CA LYS A 2 -53.32 -64.36 -9.79
C LYS A 2 -53.05 -62.90 -10.14
N GLY A 3 -53.50 -61.98 -9.29
CA GLY A 3 -53.29 -60.55 -9.46
C GLY A 3 -51.84 -60.16 -9.14
N ILE A 4 -51.20 -59.46 -10.06
CA ILE A 4 -49.87 -58.88 -9.88
C ILE A 4 -50.04 -57.61 -9.04
N LYS A 5 -49.52 -57.60 -7.81
CA LYS A 5 -49.39 -56.37 -7.01
C LYS A 5 -48.14 -55.62 -7.49
N LEU A 6 -48.32 -54.51 -8.20
CA LEU A 6 -47.26 -53.53 -8.45
C LEU A 6 -46.96 -52.80 -7.13
N HIS A 7 -45.82 -53.09 -6.51
CA HIS A 7 -45.27 -52.27 -5.43
C HIS A 7 -44.59 -51.04 -6.05
N PHE A 8 -45.29 -49.91 -6.05
CA PHE A 8 -44.75 -48.62 -6.48
C PHE A 8 -43.83 -48.06 -5.37
N PRO A 9 -42.58 -47.65 -5.64
CA PRO A 9 -41.66 -47.19 -4.61
C PRO A 9 -41.92 -45.72 -4.28
N GLN A 10 -43.00 -45.44 -3.54
CA GLN A 10 -43.37 -44.07 -3.15
C GLN A 10 -42.36 -43.40 -2.19
N ASN A 11 -41.49 -44.18 -1.52
CA ASN A 11 -40.58 -43.67 -0.48
C ASN A 11 -39.30 -42.96 -0.97
N LYS A 12 -38.88 -43.17 -2.23
CA LYS A 12 -37.63 -42.56 -2.73
C LYS A 12 -37.78 -41.09 -3.12
N PHE A 13 -38.97 -40.65 -3.52
CA PHE A 13 -39.23 -39.25 -3.86
C PHE A 13 -39.33 -38.34 -2.62
N ALA A 14 -39.85 -38.86 -1.51
CA ALA A 14 -39.97 -38.10 -0.25
C ALA A 14 -38.62 -37.85 0.44
N SER A 15 -37.64 -38.75 0.28
CA SER A 15 -36.28 -38.57 0.83
C SER A 15 -35.47 -37.55 0.04
N SER A 16 -35.60 -37.50 -1.29
CA SER A 16 -34.91 -36.52 -2.15
C SER A 16 -35.31 -35.08 -1.82
N GLY A 17 -36.60 -34.81 -1.58
CA GLY A 17 -37.09 -33.48 -1.21
C GLY A 17 -36.59 -33.00 0.17
N ARG A 18 -36.47 -33.93 1.14
CA ARG A 18 -35.91 -33.62 2.47
C ARG A 18 -34.42 -33.31 2.41
N ILE A 19 -33.66 -34.04 1.61
CA ILE A 19 -32.24 -33.79 1.39
C ILE A 19 -32.07 -32.41 0.76
N LEU A 20 -32.84 -32.09 -0.28
CA LEU A 20 -32.78 -30.78 -0.95
C LEU A 20 -33.09 -29.63 0.02
N PHE A 21 -34.10 -29.80 0.89
CA PHE A 21 -34.47 -28.81 1.90
C PHE A 21 -33.36 -28.61 2.95
N ILE A 22 -32.77 -29.69 3.45
CA ILE A 22 -31.66 -29.61 4.41
C ILE A 22 -30.43 -28.95 3.76
N THR A 23 -30.11 -29.29 2.51
CA THR A 23 -29.01 -28.64 1.77
C THR A 23 -29.28 -27.16 1.58
N ALA A 24 -30.50 -26.75 1.20
CA ALA A 24 -30.88 -25.35 1.07
C ALA A 24 -30.81 -24.61 2.42
N LEU A 25 -31.22 -25.25 3.51
CA LEU A 25 -31.13 -24.69 4.87
C LEU A 25 -29.68 -24.47 5.28
N ILE A 26 -28.79 -25.44 5.01
CA ILE A 26 -27.36 -25.35 5.29
C ILE A 26 -26.73 -24.20 4.49
N ILE A 27 -27.01 -24.12 3.18
CA ILE A 27 -26.52 -23.03 2.32
C ILE A 27 -27.03 -21.67 2.83
N GLY A 28 -28.31 -21.58 3.17
CA GLY A 28 -28.89 -20.36 3.74
C GLY A 28 -28.22 -19.96 5.06
N LEU A 29 -27.91 -20.93 5.92
CA LEU A 29 -27.20 -20.69 7.17
C LEU A 29 -25.76 -20.21 6.92
N PHE A 30 -25.06 -20.78 5.94
CA PHE A 30 -23.73 -20.33 5.54
C PHE A 30 -23.73 -18.89 5.03
N ILE A 31 -24.73 -18.50 4.23
CA ILE A 31 -24.86 -17.11 3.73
C ILE A 31 -25.05 -16.11 4.89
N ILE A 32 -25.80 -16.49 5.94
CA ILE A 32 -26.04 -15.60 7.10
C ILE A 32 -24.81 -15.49 8.02
N ILE A 33 -23.98 -16.54 8.10
CA ILE A 33 -22.81 -16.58 8.99
C ILE A 33 -21.60 -15.85 8.38
N VAL A 34 -21.48 -15.80 7.04
CA VAL A 34 -20.35 -15.13 6.38
C VAL A 34 -20.51 -13.61 6.50
N LYS A 35 -19.70 -13.00 7.37
CA LYS A 35 -19.56 -11.54 7.45
C LYS A 35 -18.61 -11.06 6.36
N PRO A 36 -18.90 -9.92 5.67
CA PRO A 36 -17.93 -9.32 4.77
C PRO A 36 -16.69 -8.91 5.54
N VAL A 37 -15.51 -9.29 5.04
CA VAL A 37 -14.24 -8.75 5.53
C VAL A 37 -14.04 -7.41 4.83
N VAL A 38 -14.31 -6.33 5.57
CA VAL A 38 -13.97 -4.97 5.13
C VAL A 38 -12.51 -4.73 5.52
N ALA A 39 -11.70 -4.38 4.53
CA ALA A 39 -10.35 -3.91 4.71
C ALA A 39 -10.32 -2.41 4.38
N GLY A 40 -9.56 -1.65 5.16
CA GLY A 40 -9.52 -0.21 5.02
C GLY A 40 -8.24 0.41 5.57
N ILE A 41 -8.11 1.71 5.40
CA ILE A 41 -6.91 2.48 5.74
C ILE A 41 -6.51 2.38 7.23
N ASN A 42 -7.47 2.13 8.11
CA ASN A 42 -7.29 2.10 9.57
C ASN A 42 -7.15 0.69 10.16
N ASP A 43 -7.00 -0.34 9.31
CA ASP A 43 -6.79 -1.72 9.76
C ASP A 43 -5.60 -2.38 9.07
N ASP A 44 -5.11 -3.45 9.71
CA ASP A 44 -3.97 -4.24 9.25
C ASP A 44 -4.38 -5.42 8.36
N ARG A 45 -5.45 -5.26 7.54
CA ARG A 45 -5.85 -6.25 6.54
C ARG A 45 -5.31 -5.89 5.18
N TYR A 46 -4.97 -6.86 4.35
CA TYR A 46 -4.55 -6.60 2.98
C TYR A 46 -5.75 -6.26 2.09
N ASP A 47 -5.69 -5.15 1.36
CA ASP A 47 -6.70 -4.67 0.41
C ASP A 47 -6.13 -4.36 -0.98
N GLY A 48 -4.84 -4.64 -1.20
CA GLY A 48 -4.12 -4.35 -2.43
C GLY A 48 -2.81 -3.62 -2.14
N ASN A 49 -2.16 -3.12 -3.18
CA ASN A 49 -0.97 -2.30 -2.98
C ASN A 49 -1.35 -0.90 -2.45
N ILE A 50 -0.69 -0.46 -1.38
CA ILE A 50 -1.09 0.78 -0.68
C ILE A 50 -0.96 2.05 -1.53
N PHE A 51 -0.03 2.10 -2.49
CA PHE A 51 0.12 3.27 -3.36
C PHE A 51 -0.93 3.32 -4.45
N VAL A 52 -1.34 2.15 -4.94
CA VAL A 52 -2.43 2.02 -5.91
C VAL A 52 -3.77 2.39 -5.25
N VAL A 53 -4.01 1.91 -4.03
CA VAL A 53 -5.30 2.08 -3.34
C VAL A 53 -5.41 3.43 -2.64
N TYR A 54 -4.37 3.89 -1.93
CA TYR A 54 -4.45 5.02 -1.01
C TYR A 54 -3.64 6.25 -1.42
N ALA A 55 -2.57 6.10 -2.21
CA ALA A 55 -1.78 7.25 -2.65
C ALA A 55 -2.37 7.97 -3.87
N GLY A 56 -3.39 7.40 -4.53
CA GLY A 56 -3.96 7.97 -5.77
C GLY A 56 -2.99 7.95 -6.96
N ASN A 57 -1.86 7.26 -6.84
CA ASN A 57 -0.85 7.18 -7.88
C ASN A 57 -0.24 5.78 -7.99
N GLY A 58 -0.87 4.95 -8.84
CA GLY A 58 -0.35 3.62 -9.14
C GLY A 58 0.97 3.61 -9.92
N SER A 59 1.41 4.74 -10.48
CA SER A 59 2.67 4.79 -11.25
C SER A 59 3.91 4.67 -10.37
N LEU A 60 3.77 4.79 -9.04
CA LEU A 60 4.87 4.54 -8.10
C LEU A 60 5.26 3.07 -8.02
N ILE A 61 4.42 2.16 -8.53
CA ILE A 61 4.61 0.72 -8.43
C ILE A 61 4.54 0.07 -9.82
N PRO A 62 5.62 -0.58 -10.29
CA PRO A 62 6.95 -0.61 -9.68
C PRO A 62 7.67 0.76 -9.73
N PRO A 63 8.71 0.98 -8.91
CA PRO A 63 9.57 2.16 -9.02
C PRO A 63 10.15 2.27 -10.44
N ALA A 64 10.31 3.49 -10.95
CA ALA A 64 10.85 3.70 -12.30
C ALA A 64 12.36 3.43 -12.36
N GLN A 65 13.08 3.67 -11.26
CA GLN A 65 14.50 3.37 -11.12
C GLN A 65 14.83 2.69 -9.80
N THR A 66 15.90 1.90 -9.80
CA THR A 66 16.52 1.39 -8.57
C THR A 66 17.35 2.47 -7.87
N LEU A 67 17.72 2.23 -6.61
CA LEU A 67 18.61 3.14 -5.88
C LEU A 67 19.97 3.27 -6.59
N GLU A 68 20.55 2.16 -7.02
CA GLU A 68 21.82 2.15 -7.76
C GLU A 68 21.78 3.04 -9.01
N GLU A 69 20.75 2.87 -9.84
CA GLU A 69 20.59 3.68 -11.07
C GLU A 69 20.33 5.15 -10.77
N THR A 70 19.59 5.45 -9.71
CA THR A 70 19.27 6.81 -9.29
C THR A 70 20.53 7.54 -8.83
N LEU A 71 21.32 6.89 -7.96
CA LEU A 71 22.59 7.44 -7.46
C LEU A 71 23.62 7.61 -8.59
N ALA A 72 23.68 6.68 -9.54
CA ALA A 72 24.54 6.78 -10.72
C ALA A 72 24.21 8.00 -11.61
N ARG A 73 22.97 8.49 -11.56
CA ARG A 73 22.51 9.68 -12.28
C ARG A 73 22.64 10.98 -11.47
N HIS A 74 23.21 10.92 -10.26
CA HIS A 74 23.27 12.05 -9.32
C HIS A 74 21.89 12.68 -9.05
N LYS A 75 20.82 11.88 -9.15
CA LYS A 75 19.46 12.31 -8.86
C LYS A 75 19.18 12.06 -7.37
N PRO A 76 18.57 13.01 -6.63
CA PRO A 76 18.14 12.76 -5.27
C PRO A 76 17.17 11.58 -5.22
N ALA A 77 17.25 10.77 -4.16
CA ALA A 77 16.42 9.57 -4.00
C ALA A 77 15.65 9.64 -2.68
N ILE A 78 14.42 9.12 -2.69
CA ILE A 78 13.56 8.98 -1.51
C ILE A 78 13.12 7.53 -1.45
N LEU A 79 13.77 6.74 -0.60
CA LEU A 79 13.30 5.38 -0.30
C LEU A 79 12.12 5.47 0.65
N THR A 80 11.06 4.71 0.35
CA THR A 80 9.93 4.53 1.27
C THR A 80 9.73 3.04 1.52
N PHE A 81 10.05 2.58 2.71
CA PHE A 81 9.84 1.19 3.12
C PHE A 81 8.43 1.01 3.69
N TYR A 82 7.74 -0.03 3.25
CA TYR A 82 6.35 -0.29 3.60
C TYR A 82 6.02 -1.79 3.61
N VAL A 83 4.86 -2.12 4.18
CA VAL A 83 4.12 -3.37 3.93
C VAL A 83 2.68 -3.02 3.58
N ASP A 84 2.03 -3.88 2.80
CA ASP A 84 0.70 -3.58 2.27
C ASP A 84 -0.43 -3.76 3.29
N ASN A 85 -0.21 -4.56 4.34
CA ASN A 85 -1.18 -4.89 5.36
C ASN A 85 -0.95 -4.14 6.69
N SER A 86 -0.31 -2.96 6.65
CA SER A 86 -0.14 -2.12 7.84
C SER A 86 -0.96 -0.84 7.70
N SER A 87 -1.89 -0.62 8.62
CA SER A 87 -2.65 0.63 8.76
C SER A 87 -1.75 1.86 8.79
N ASN A 88 -0.63 1.80 9.51
CA ASN A 88 0.36 2.88 9.52
C ASN A 88 0.93 3.16 8.12
N CYS A 89 1.30 2.11 7.37
CA CYS A 89 1.81 2.28 6.01
C CYS A 89 0.74 2.82 5.06
N LYS A 90 -0.51 2.33 5.15
CA LYS A 90 -1.64 2.81 4.35
C LYS A 90 -1.88 4.30 4.55
N GLN A 91 -1.92 4.76 5.81
CA GLN A 91 -2.05 6.19 6.13
C GLN A 91 -0.86 7.00 5.62
N TYR A 92 0.36 6.46 5.76
CA TYR A 92 1.58 7.13 5.34
C TYR A 92 1.73 7.28 3.83
N ALA A 93 1.06 6.43 3.04
CA ALA A 93 1.03 6.53 1.57
C ALA A 93 0.56 7.91 1.08
N ILE A 94 -0.26 8.61 1.88
CA ILE A 94 -0.72 9.98 1.61
C ILE A 94 0.44 10.98 1.63
N VAL A 95 1.40 10.84 2.57
CA VAL A 95 2.59 11.70 2.63
C VAL A 95 3.50 11.45 1.43
N VAL A 96 3.66 10.20 1.04
CA VAL A 96 4.49 9.82 -0.12
C VAL A 96 3.90 10.35 -1.43
N SER A 97 2.57 10.34 -1.56
CA SER A 97 1.87 10.95 -2.70
C SER A 97 2.17 12.45 -2.80
N GLN A 98 2.16 13.17 -1.68
CA GLN A 98 2.51 14.59 -1.65
C GLN A 98 3.97 14.83 -2.06
N LEU A 99 4.89 14.01 -1.56
CA LEU A 99 6.29 14.09 -2.00
C LEU A 99 6.42 13.88 -3.51
N GLN A 100 5.63 12.97 -4.08
CA GLN A 100 5.61 12.74 -5.52
C GLN A 100 5.08 13.92 -6.31
N GLU A 101 3.99 14.54 -5.84
CA GLU A 101 3.38 15.72 -6.46
C GLU A 101 4.41 16.85 -6.61
N PHE A 102 5.17 17.13 -5.55
CA PHE A 102 6.13 18.23 -5.54
C PHE A 102 7.50 17.89 -6.11
N TYR A 103 8.02 16.71 -5.77
CA TYR A 103 9.41 16.35 -6.01
C TYR A 103 9.58 15.22 -7.02
N GLY A 104 8.53 14.49 -7.42
CA GLY A 104 8.64 13.31 -8.28
C GLY A 104 9.25 13.58 -9.66
N ARG A 105 9.29 14.83 -10.11
CA ARG A 105 10.01 15.25 -11.33
C ARG A 105 11.51 15.42 -11.11
N ALA A 106 11.93 15.84 -9.92
CA ALA A 106 13.31 16.22 -9.59
C ALA A 106 14.05 15.16 -8.76
N ALA A 107 13.34 14.39 -7.94
CA ALA A 107 13.81 13.25 -7.16
C ALA A 107 13.20 11.95 -7.68
N GLU A 108 13.85 10.83 -7.41
CA GLU A 108 13.24 9.51 -7.57
C GLU A 108 12.63 9.07 -6.24
N ILE A 109 11.35 8.69 -6.26
CA ILE A 109 10.69 8.06 -5.12
C ILE A 109 10.66 6.57 -5.40
N ILE A 110 11.22 5.80 -4.47
CA ILE A 110 11.43 4.36 -4.63
C ILE A 110 10.72 3.65 -3.47
N PRO A 111 9.45 3.24 -3.66
CA PRO A 111 8.78 2.39 -2.70
C PRO A 111 9.39 0.99 -2.64
N ILE A 112 9.68 0.50 -1.45
CA ILE A 112 10.24 -0.82 -1.19
C ILE A 112 9.30 -1.58 -0.26
N ASN A 113 8.64 -2.61 -0.79
CA ASN A 113 7.94 -3.55 0.07
C ASN A 113 8.98 -4.38 0.83
N VAL A 114 8.99 -4.31 2.15
CA VAL A 114 10.00 -4.99 2.98
C VAL A 114 9.90 -6.50 2.93
N ASP A 115 8.71 -7.06 2.64
CA ASP A 115 8.51 -8.50 2.44
C ASP A 115 9.22 -9.00 1.18
N ALA A 116 9.51 -8.10 0.24
CA ALA A 116 10.22 -8.40 -1.00
C ALA A 116 11.75 -8.18 -0.89
N ILE A 117 12.26 -7.70 0.25
CA ILE A 117 13.71 -7.54 0.45
C ILE A 117 14.35 -8.93 0.52
N PRO A 118 15.33 -9.25 -0.34
CA PRO A 118 15.99 -10.57 -0.32
C PRO A 118 16.66 -10.86 1.01
N GLN A 119 16.50 -12.08 1.52
CA GLN A 119 17.26 -12.54 2.67
C GLN A 119 18.70 -12.85 2.23
N LYS A 120 19.64 -11.98 2.62
CA LYS A 120 21.08 -12.17 2.38
C LYS A 120 21.90 -11.59 3.52
N GLU A 121 23.14 -12.07 3.64
CA GLU A 121 24.04 -11.73 4.75
C GLU A 121 24.50 -10.27 4.74
N SER A 122 24.62 -9.66 3.55
CA SER A 122 25.04 -8.26 3.41
C SER A 122 24.46 -7.58 2.17
N PHE A 123 24.27 -6.27 2.26
CA PHE A 123 23.84 -5.39 1.18
C PHE A 123 24.96 -4.41 0.81
N LYS A 124 25.03 -4.03 -0.46
CA LYS A 124 25.85 -2.91 -0.93
C LYS A 124 25.18 -1.60 -0.54
N LEU A 125 25.97 -0.52 -0.43
CA LEU A 125 25.47 0.84 -0.19
C LEU A 125 24.54 1.36 -1.30
N THR A 126 24.53 0.74 -2.48
CA THR A 126 23.63 1.10 -3.57
C THR A 126 22.31 0.32 -3.56
N GLU A 127 22.14 -0.61 -2.63
CA GLU A 127 20.94 -1.44 -2.52
C GLU A 127 20.03 -0.93 -1.41
N ALA A 128 18.74 -0.82 -1.69
CA ALA A 128 17.77 -0.29 -0.73
C ALA A 128 17.75 -1.08 0.59
N GLY A 129 17.92 -2.42 0.53
CA GLY A 129 17.95 -3.26 1.73
C GLY A 129 19.07 -2.93 2.73
N TYR A 130 20.13 -2.22 2.31
CA TYR A 130 21.17 -1.72 3.23
C TYR A 130 20.60 -0.71 4.25
N TYR A 131 19.59 0.06 3.85
CA TYR A 131 19.07 1.20 4.62
C TYR A 131 17.82 0.87 5.44
N TYR A 132 17.26 -0.32 5.28
CA TYR A 132 16.10 -0.75 6.06
C TYR A 132 16.50 -0.97 7.52
N SER A 133 15.85 -0.27 8.45
CA SER A 133 16.19 -0.33 9.88
C SER A 133 15.39 -1.36 10.67
N GLY A 134 14.52 -2.14 10.02
CA GLY A 134 13.69 -3.17 10.66
C GLY A 134 12.30 -2.72 11.09
N GLY A 135 11.85 -1.52 10.71
CA GLY A 135 10.51 -1.02 11.03
C GLY A 135 9.88 -0.25 9.88
N VAL A 136 8.55 -0.30 9.78
CA VAL A 136 7.76 0.39 8.73
C VAL A 136 6.61 1.20 9.33
N PRO A 137 6.16 2.29 8.68
CA PRO A 137 6.80 2.89 7.50
C PRO A 137 8.17 3.50 7.84
N GLN A 138 9.05 3.61 6.86
CA GLN A 138 10.34 4.28 7.00
C GLN A 138 10.64 5.08 5.74
N VAL A 139 11.24 6.25 5.90
CA VAL A 139 11.70 7.09 4.79
C VAL A 139 13.20 7.36 4.91
N VAL A 140 13.90 7.29 3.77
CA VAL A 140 15.33 7.64 3.67
C VAL A 140 15.53 8.57 2.49
N VAL A 141 16.12 9.74 2.73
CA VAL A 141 16.37 10.75 1.69
C VAL A 141 17.85 10.85 1.41
N PHE A 142 18.19 10.84 0.12
CA PHE A 142 19.53 10.98 -0.43
C PHE A 142 19.64 12.30 -1.19
N ASP A 143 20.75 12.99 -1.02
CA ASP A 143 21.11 14.13 -1.88
C ASP A 143 21.69 13.67 -3.23
N GLN A 144 22.05 14.62 -4.09
CA GLN A 144 22.64 14.37 -5.42
C GLN A 144 24.00 13.67 -5.35
N ALA A 145 24.70 13.78 -4.22
CA ALA A 145 25.98 13.10 -3.98
C ALA A 145 25.79 11.67 -3.47
N GLY A 146 24.55 11.23 -3.25
CA GLY A 146 24.21 9.93 -2.71
C GLY A 146 24.43 9.81 -1.21
N LYS A 147 24.53 10.93 -0.50
CA LYS A 147 24.61 10.94 0.96
C LYS A 147 23.21 10.92 1.56
N VAL A 148 23.03 10.10 2.60
CA VAL A 148 21.80 10.11 3.40
C VAL A 148 21.73 11.41 4.20
N VAL A 149 20.70 12.21 3.94
CA VAL A 149 20.44 13.48 4.65
C VAL A 149 19.26 13.39 5.62
N PHE A 150 18.46 12.33 5.51
CA PHE A 150 17.33 12.06 6.40
C PHE A 150 17.03 10.56 6.45
N ASN A 151 16.76 10.02 7.64
CA ASN A 151 16.36 8.63 7.84
C ASN A 151 15.51 8.52 9.11
N LYS A 152 14.23 8.18 8.96
CA LYS A 152 13.27 8.10 10.06
C LYS A 152 12.23 7.01 9.83
N ASN A 153 11.77 6.41 10.92
CA ASN A 153 10.67 5.46 10.96
C ASN A 153 9.39 6.12 11.51
N GLY A 154 8.24 5.55 11.18
CA GLY A 154 6.92 5.96 11.65
C GLY A 154 6.25 6.99 10.74
N GLN A 155 5.18 7.60 11.27
CA GLN A 155 4.39 8.62 10.59
C GLN A 155 5.15 9.95 10.54
N VAL A 156 6.17 10.03 9.69
CA VAL A 156 6.97 11.25 9.55
C VAL A 156 6.13 12.34 8.85
N PRO A 157 5.99 13.53 9.42
CA PRO A 157 5.30 14.62 8.74
C PRO A 157 5.93 14.94 7.38
N TYR A 158 5.12 15.34 6.41
CA TYR A 158 5.61 15.82 5.10
C TYR A 158 6.63 16.93 5.29
N GLU A 159 6.38 17.81 6.26
CA GLU A 159 7.15 18.99 6.57
C GLU A 159 8.62 18.68 6.89
N ASP A 160 8.85 17.65 7.72
CA ASP A 160 10.19 17.24 8.12
C ASP A 160 11.03 16.79 6.92
N ILE A 161 10.38 16.18 5.92
CA ILE A 161 11.02 15.67 4.71
C ILE A 161 11.24 16.82 3.70
N ASP A 162 10.22 17.65 3.49
CA ASP A 162 10.28 18.82 2.61
C ASP A 162 11.33 19.83 3.07
N ASP A 163 11.51 20.04 4.38
CA ASP A 163 12.60 20.89 4.90
C ASP A 163 14.00 20.37 4.49
N LYS A 164 14.19 19.04 4.44
CA LYS A 164 15.44 18.45 3.97
C LYS A 164 15.57 18.54 2.46
N LEU A 165 14.49 18.31 1.73
CA LEU A 165 14.50 18.40 0.27
C LEU A 165 14.73 19.85 -0.19
N ARG A 166 14.22 20.85 0.52
CA ARG A 166 14.52 22.27 0.25
C ARG A 166 16.01 22.56 0.33
N VAL A 167 16.71 22.01 1.33
CA VAL A 167 18.18 22.12 1.41
C VAL A 167 18.85 21.39 0.24
N VAL A 168 18.43 20.16 -0.06
CA VAL A 168 18.96 19.36 -1.19
C VAL A 168 18.79 20.08 -2.53
N PHE A 169 17.67 20.76 -2.74
CA PHE A 169 17.36 21.47 -3.98
C PHE A 169 17.70 22.97 -3.96
N ASN A 170 18.33 23.46 -2.88
CA ASN A 170 18.62 24.89 -2.67
C ASN A 170 17.38 25.79 -2.89
N LEU A 171 16.24 25.38 -2.34
CA LEU A 171 14.98 26.12 -2.34
C LEU A 171 14.91 27.03 -1.11
N LEU A 172 14.09 28.07 -1.19
CA LEU A 172 13.79 28.93 -0.04
C LEU A 172 13.24 28.10 1.13
N PRO A 173 13.47 28.50 2.40
CA PRO A 173 12.80 27.89 3.54
C PRO A 173 11.28 27.93 3.42
N ARG A 174 10.59 26.99 4.09
CA ARG A 174 9.11 26.90 4.04
C ARG A 174 8.43 28.21 4.45
N GLU A 175 8.90 28.83 5.53
CA GLU A 175 8.36 30.09 6.08
C GLU A 175 8.43 31.27 5.11
N GLU A 176 9.32 31.19 4.12
CA GLU A 176 9.50 32.20 3.09
C GLU A 176 8.75 31.85 1.79
N SER A 177 8.07 30.70 1.75
CA SER A 177 7.33 30.23 0.57
C SER A 177 5.82 30.39 0.72
N VAL A 178 5.13 30.58 -0.40
CA VAL A 178 3.66 30.69 -0.43
C VAL A 178 3.05 29.40 0.11
N THR A 179 2.20 29.51 1.13
CA THR A 179 1.44 28.38 1.67
C THR A 179 0.39 27.95 0.64
N LEU A 180 0.63 26.85 -0.06
CA LEU A 180 -0.35 26.26 -0.97
C LEU A 180 -1.50 25.67 -0.14
N LYS A 181 -2.74 26.09 -0.46
CA LYS A 181 -3.94 25.56 0.19
C LYS A 181 -4.48 24.37 -0.59
N ARG A 182 -4.85 23.36 0.17
CA ARG A 182 -5.35 22.08 -0.31
C ARG A 182 -6.85 22.13 -0.58
N ARG A 183 -7.28 21.63 -1.74
CA ARG A 183 -8.67 21.24 -2.01
C ARG A 183 -8.75 19.72 -2.06
N SER A 184 -9.64 19.11 -1.28
CA SER A 184 -9.83 17.65 -1.33
C SER A 184 -10.38 17.23 -2.69
N PHE A 185 -9.74 16.25 -3.33
CA PHE A 185 -10.21 15.62 -4.56
C PHE A 185 -11.00 14.34 -4.25
N ASN A 186 -10.67 13.64 -3.15
CA ASN A 186 -11.45 12.56 -2.56
C ASN A 186 -11.25 12.51 -1.01
N GLU A 187 -11.71 11.45 -0.32
CA GLU A 187 -11.59 11.29 1.14
C GLU A 187 -10.13 11.23 1.66
N PHE A 188 -9.15 10.89 0.81
CA PHE A 188 -7.76 10.61 1.18
C PHE A 188 -6.71 11.42 0.39
N SER A 189 -7.09 12.00 -0.74
CA SER A 189 -6.23 12.69 -1.70
C SER A 189 -6.79 14.06 -2.03
N SER A 190 -5.90 15.00 -2.29
CA SER A 190 -6.24 16.40 -2.40
C SER A 190 -5.24 17.11 -3.29
N GLU A 191 -5.73 17.93 -4.20
CA GLU A 191 -4.92 18.72 -5.12
C GLU A 191 -4.62 20.09 -4.50
N LEU A 192 -3.46 20.66 -4.82
CA LEU A 192 -3.10 22.02 -4.42
C LEU A 192 -3.46 23.00 -5.53
N THR A 193 -4.18 24.07 -5.17
CA THR A 193 -4.43 25.21 -6.06
C THR A 193 -3.75 26.46 -5.52
N PRO A 194 -3.18 27.33 -6.39
CA PRO A 194 -2.59 28.61 -5.99
C PRO A 194 -3.52 29.51 -5.18
#